data_AF-A0A8C0QNR0-F1
#
_entry.id   AF-A0A8C0QNR0-F1
#
_cell.length_a   1.000
_cell.length_b   1.000
_cell.length_c   1.000
_cell.angle_alpha   90.00
_cell.angle_beta   90.00
_cell.angle_gamma   90.00
#
_symmetry.space_group_name_H-M   'P 1'
#
loop_
_entity.id
_entity.type
_entity.pdbx_description
1 polymer ?
#
loop_
_entity_poly.entity_id
_entity_poly.type
_entity_poly.pdbx_seq_one_letter_code
_entity_poly.pdbx_strand_id
1 'polypeptide(L)'
;RLSCKEEEINNIRMHYEKNLQTERTLKTQAVNKLAEIMNRKDFKIDRKKANVQDLRKKEKENRKLQLELNQEKEKYNQMVVKYQKELNEMQAQLAEESTYRNELQMQLDSRESDIEQLRSKLLDLQQGMDSTSVASLQPDETDGNLTESRIEGWLSIPNKGNIKRHGWKKQYVVVSSKKILFYNDEKDKDLSNPSMVLDIDKLFHVRPVTQGDVYRAETEEIPKIFQILYANEGECRKDVEGEPAQAVEKTNFLNHKGHEFIPTLYHFPANCEACAKPLWHVFKPPPALECRKCHVKCHKDHLDKKEELIAPCKVSYDVTSARDMLLLASCQDEQKKWVTHLVKKIPKTPPSSFIRASPRTLSTRSSTNQSFRKVVKNASGKTR
;
A
#
# COMPACT_ATOMS: atom_id res chain seq x y z
N ARG A 1 7.26 -116.84 0.94
CA ARG A 1 6.75 -115.57 1.53
C ARG A 1 7.72 -114.91 2.52
N LEU A 2 8.63 -115.64 3.18
CA LEU A 2 9.62 -115.04 4.11
C LEU A 2 10.81 -114.38 3.38
N SER A 3 11.36 -115.00 2.33
CA SER A 3 12.51 -114.47 1.58
C SER A 3 12.23 -113.13 0.86
N CYS A 4 11.02 -112.91 0.33
CA CYS A 4 10.65 -111.64 -0.31
C CYS A 4 10.59 -110.46 0.67
N LYS A 5 10.25 -110.70 1.95
CA LYS A 5 10.25 -109.67 2.99
C LYS A 5 11.67 -109.32 3.45
N GLU A 6 12.56 -110.29 3.44
CA GLU A 6 13.96 -110.12 3.85
C GLU A 6 14.76 -109.29 2.82
N GLU A 7 14.47 -109.48 1.54
CA GLU A 7 15.03 -108.69 0.44
C GLU A 7 14.53 -107.24 0.45
N GLU A 8 13.25 -107.04 0.76
CA GLU A 8 12.65 -105.70 0.93
C GLU A 8 13.24 -104.96 2.14
N ILE A 9 13.45 -105.66 3.26
CA ILE A 9 14.13 -105.12 4.45
C ILE A 9 15.59 -104.77 4.14
N ASN A 10 16.31 -105.58 3.36
CA ASN A 10 17.68 -105.28 2.95
C ASN A 10 17.77 -104.07 2.01
N ASN A 11 16.82 -103.92 1.08
CA ASN A 11 16.75 -102.74 0.21
C ASN A 11 16.46 -101.46 1.02
N ILE A 12 15.54 -101.54 1.99
CA ILE A 12 15.26 -100.44 2.91
C ILE A 12 16.49 -100.09 3.75
N ARG A 13 17.21 -101.10 4.27
CA ARG A 13 18.46 -100.91 5.03
C ARG A 13 19.52 -100.20 4.19
N MET A 14 19.74 -100.67 2.96
CA MET A 14 20.72 -100.08 2.03
C MET A 14 20.35 -98.63 1.68
N HIS A 15 19.06 -98.32 1.50
CA HIS A 15 18.60 -96.96 1.25
C HIS A 15 18.84 -96.04 2.45
N TYR A 16 18.50 -96.46 3.67
CA TYR A 16 18.76 -95.69 4.88
C TYR A 16 20.25 -95.49 5.14
N GLU A 17 21.08 -96.48 4.84
CA GLU A 17 22.54 -96.38 4.99
C GLU A 17 23.14 -95.35 4.01
N LYS A 18 22.64 -95.32 2.76
CA LYS A 18 23.03 -94.29 1.78
C LYS A 18 22.58 -92.88 2.21
N ASN A 19 21.36 -92.74 2.72
CA ASN A 19 20.87 -91.45 3.21
C ASN A 19 21.67 -90.97 4.41
N LEU A 20 21.98 -91.87 5.36
CA LEU A 20 22.83 -91.57 6.51
C LEU A 20 24.23 -91.11 6.10
N GLN A 21 24.83 -91.75 5.09
CA GLN A 21 26.14 -91.37 4.57
C GLN A 21 26.13 -89.99 3.90
N THR A 22 25.05 -89.67 3.20
CA THR A 22 24.85 -88.36 2.58
C THR A 22 24.73 -87.26 3.64
N GLU A 23 23.88 -87.48 4.65
CA GLU A 23 23.72 -86.57 5.80
C GLU A 23 25.02 -86.35 6.57
N ARG A 24 25.80 -87.42 6.81
CA ARG A 24 27.12 -87.31 7.44
C ARG A 24 28.04 -86.38 6.67
N THR A 25 28.07 -86.52 5.34
CA THR A 25 28.96 -85.74 4.48
C THR A 25 28.56 -84.26 4.46
N LEU A 26 27.26 -83.96 4.33
CA LEU A 26 26.75 -82.58 4.40
C LEU A 26 27.06 -81.93 5.74
N LYS A 27 26.89 -82.67 6.84
CA LYS A 27 27.19 -82.17 8.18
C LYS A 27 28.68 -81.89 8.37
N THR A 28 29.55 -82.77 7.87
CA THR A 28 31.01 -82.55 7.88
C THR A 28 31.40 -81.31 7.07
N GLN A 29 30.80 -81.10 5.89
CA GLN A 29 31.07 -79.90 5.08
C GLN A 29 30.62 -78.61 5.77
N ALA A 30 29.45 -78.62 6.41
CA ALA A 30 28.94 -77.47 7.16
C ALA A 30 29.85 -77.12 8.36
N VAL A 31 30.29 -78.13 9.11
CA VAL A 31 31.23 -77.95 10.23
C VAL A 31 32.57 -77.41 9.75
N ASN A 32 33.11 -77.94 8.64
CA ASN A 32 34.36 -77.45 8.06
C ASN A 32 34.25 -75.99 7.60
N LYS A 33 33.11 -75.59 7.02
CA LYS A 33 32.90 -74.20 6.59
C LYS A 33 32.74 -73.25 7.76
N LEU A 34 32.08 -73.68 8.85
CA LEU A 34 32.01 -72.91 10.09
C LEU A 34 33.39 -72.80 10.76
N ALA A 35 34.18 -73.88 10.76
CA ALA A 35 35.56 -73.85 11.25
C ALA A 35 36.43 -72.90 10.40
N GLU A 36 36.24 -72.86 9.08
CA GLU A 36 36.92 -71.91 8.20
C GLU A 36 36.53 -70.46 8.53
N ILE A 37 35.23 -70.17 8.69
CA ILE A 37 34.75 -68.82 9.05
C ILE A 37 35.23 -68.40 10.45
N MET A 38 35.21 -69.32 11.42
CA MET A 38 35.72 -69.06 12.77
C MET A 38 37.23 -68.83 12.80
N ASN A 39 37.98 -69.50 11.92
CA ASN A 39 39.43 -69.37 11.82
C ASN A 39 39.90 -68.29 10.84
N ARG A 40 38.99 -67.67 10.07
CA ARG A 40 39.30 -66.46 9.29
C ARG A 40 39.61 -65.32 10.25
N LYS A 41 40.90 -65.01 10.36
CA LYS A 41 41.45 -63.91 11.17
C LYS A 41 41.20 -62.52 10.58
N ASP A 42 40.42 -62.39 9.51
CA ASP A 42 40.15 -61.12 8.82
C ASP A 42 39.44 -60.07 9.70
N PHE A 43 38.85 -60.48 10.83
CA PHE A 43 38.18 -59.57 11.75
C PHE A 43 39.03 -59.07 12.93
N LYS A 44 40.27 -59.53 13.08
CA LYS A 44 41.12 -59.11 14.20
C LYS A 44 42.57 -58.88 13.78
N ILE A 45 42.97 -57.61 13.94
CA ILE A 45 44.30 -57.09 14.33
C ILE A 45 45.03 -56.32 13.22
N ASP A 46 44.70 -55.02 13.13
CA ASP A 46 45.68 -53.97 12.78
C ASP A 46 45.29 -52.57 13.31
N ARG A 47 44.46 -52.48 14.36
CA ARG A 47 43.89 -51.19 14.84
C ARG A 47 44.25 -50.77 16.27
N LYS A 48 45.13 -51.47 17.00
CA LYS A 48 45.24 -51.25 18.46
C LYS A 48 46.46 -50.49 19.00
N LYS A 49 47.52 -50.20 18.23
CA LYS A 49 48.66 -49.42 18.77
C LYS A 49 48.97 -48.12 18.01
N ALA A 50 48.97 -48.10 16.68
CA ALA A 50 49.08 -46.85 15.90
C ALA A 50 47.87 -45.91 16.13
N ASN A 51 46.69 -46.49 16.30
CA ASN A 51 45.43 -45.78 16.48
C ASN A 51 45.32 -44.98 17.78
N VAL A 52 46.00 -45.36 18.88
CA VAL A 52 45.86 -44.65 20.17
C VAL A 52 46.62 -43.33 20.19
N GLN A 53 47.82 -43.29 19.60
CA GLN A 53 48.60 -42.07 19.47
C GLN A 53 47.98 -41.11 18.44
N ASP A 54 47.50 -41.65 17.31
CA ASP A 54 46.77 -40.88 16.31
C ASP A 54 45.44 -40.36 16.85
N LEU A 55 44.73 -41.14 17.66
CA LEU A 55 43.51 -40.71 18.34
C LEU A 55 43.80 -39.55 19.30
N ARG A 56 44.86 -39.64 20.12
CA ARG A 56 45.27 -38.54 21.01
C ARG A 56 45.67 -37.27 20.24
N LYS A 57 46.30 -37.42 19.08
CA LYS A 57 46.64 -36.28 18.20
C LYS A 57 45.37 -35.64 17.62
N LYS A 58 44.44 -36.46 17.12
CA LYS A 58 43.13 -36.02 16.62
C LYS A 58 42.27 -35.39 17.72
N GLU A 59 42.30 -35.89 18.95
CA GLU A 59 41.58 -35.31 20.08
C GLU A 59 42.11 -33.91 20.43
N LYS A 60 43.44 -33.71 20.39
CA LYS A 60 44.04 -32.38 20.58
C LYS A 60 43.68 -31.41 19.47
N GLU A 61 43.75 -31.87 18.23
CA GLU A 61 43.36 -31.09 17.05
C GLU A 61 41.86 -30.76 17.07
N ASN A 62 41.00 -31.71 17.46
CA ASN A 62 39.57 -31.48 17.61
C ASN A 62 39.28 -30.44 18.70
N ARG A 63 39.95 -30.51 19.86
CA ARG A 63 39.85 -29.47 20.90
C ARG A 63 40.30 -28.11 20.39
N LYS A 64 41.38 -28.05 19.61
CA LYS A 64 41.87 -26.81 18.99
C LYS A 64 40.83 -26.23 18.03
N LEU A 65 40.30 -27.06 17.12
CA LEU A 65 39.28 -26.66 16.14
C LEU A 65 37.96 -26.24 16.83
N GLN A 66 37.57 -26.89 17.92
CA GLN A 66 36.40 -26.47 18.72
C GLN A 66 36.61 -25.08 19.32
N LEU A 67 37.82 -24.78 19.81
CA LEU A 67 38.16 -23.48 20.38
C LEU A 67 38.20 -22.39 19.31
N GLU A 68 38.81 -22.67 18.14
CA GLU A 68 38.81 -21.79 16.98
C GLU A 68 37.37 -21.53 16.48
N LEU A 69 36.54 -22.57 16.40
CA LEU A 69 35.12 -22.44 16.02
C LEU A 69 34.35 -21.57 17.01
N ASN A 70 34.57 -21.73 18.31
CA ASN A 70 33.90 -20.92 19.33
C ASN A 70 34.36 -19.46 19.25
N GLN A 71 35.66 -19.21 19.07
CA GLN A 71 36.18 -17.86 18.86
C GLN A 71 35.58 -17.21 17.62
N GLU A 72 35.46 -17.95 16.51
CA GLU A 72 34.90 -17.40 15.27
C GLU A 72 33.40 -17.13 15.38
N LYS A 73 32.65 -18.00 16.08
CA LYS A 73 31.24 -17.74 16.42
C LYS A 73 31.08 -16.49 17.27
N GLU A 74 31.96 -16.29 18.26
CA GLU A 74 31.90 -15.12 19.14
C GLU A 74 32.22 -13.83 18.36
N LYS A 75 33.24 -13.83 17.50
CA LYS A 75 33.51 -12.69 16.59
C LYS A 75 32.34 -12.39 15.67
N TYR A 76 31.75 -13.43 15.07
CA TYR A 76 30.58 -13.26 14.21
C TYR A 76 29.40 -12.67 14.98
N ASN A 77 29.10 -13.18 16.19
CA ASN A 77 28.05 -12.63 17.04
C ASN A 77 28.31 -11.17 17.42
N GLN A 78 29.55 -10.80 17.78
CA GLN A 78 29.92 -9.41 18.05
C GLN A 78 29.70 -8.52 16.82
N MET A 79 30.07 -8.99 15.64
CA MET A 79 29.85 -8.28 14.37
C MET A 79 28.36 -8.11 14.05
N VAL A 80 27.54 -9.15 14.25
CA VAL A 80 26.09 -9.07 14.08
C VAL A 80 25.47 -8.05 15.03
N VAL A 81 25.84 -8.07 16.31
CA VAL A 81 25.34 -7.09 17.30
C VAL A 81 25.77 -5.67 16.94
N LYS A 82 27.02 -5.49 16.52
CA LYS A 82 27.55 -4.20 16.07
C LYS A 82 26.74 -3.65 14.89
N TYR A 83 26.59 -4.43 13.82
CA TYR A 83 25.84 -3.99 12.64
C TYR A 83 24.35 -3.80 12.91
N GLN A 84 23.75 -4.62 13.79
CA GLN A 84 22.36 -4.42 14.20
C GLN A 84 22.20 -3.10 14.96
N LYS A 85 23.15 -2.74 15.81
CA LYS A 85 23.17 -1.45 16.52
C LYS A 85 23.34 -0.28 15.55
N GLU A 86 24.31 -0.35 14.65
CA GLU A 86 24.54 0.69 13.62
C GLU A 86 23.30 0.88 12.74
N LEU A 87 22.64 -0.21 12.35
CA LEU A 87 21.40 -0.14 11.57
C LEU A 87 20.28 0.57 12.33
N ASN A 88 20.11 0.28 13.62
CA ASN A 88 19.12 0.96 14.47
C ASN A 88 19.45 2.45 14.65
N GLU A 89 20.73 2.79 14.84
CA GLU A 89 21.19 4.19 14.95
C GLU A 89 20.94 4.96 13.65
N MET A 90 21.27 4.37 12.49
CA MET A 90 21.01 4.97 11.19
C MET A 90 19.50 5.14 10.92
N GLN A 91 18.67 4.18 11.35
CA GLN A 91 17.22 4.31 11.26
C GLN A 91 16.67 5.44 12.14
N ALA A 92 17.21 5.60 13.35
CA ALA A 92 16.84 6.69 14.24
C ALA A 92 17.23 8.07 13.65
N GLN A 93 18.45 8.19 13.12
CA GLN A 93 18.91 9.41 12.44
C GLN A 93 18.04 9.74 11.22
N LEU A 94 17.68 8.74 10.40
CA LEU A 94 16.81 8.96 9.25
C LEU A 94 15.42 9.46 9.66
N ALA A 95 14.89 8.97 10.79
CA ALA A 95 13.62 9.44 11.32
C ALA A 95 13.70 10.89 11.81
N GLU A 96 14.76 11.26 12.54
CA GLU A 96 15.01 12.64 13.00
C GLU A 96 15.21 13.61 11.83
N GLU A 97 15.98 13.24 10.81
CA GLU A 97 16.14 14.06 9.61
C GLU A 97 14.83 14.18 8.82
N SER A 98 14.00 13.13 8.81
CA SER A 98 12.68 13.18 8.17
C SER A 98 11.74 14.15 8.87
N THR A 99 11.71 14.16 10.21
CA THR A 99 10.89 15.10 10.98
C THR A 99 11.42 16.52 10.83
N TYR A 100 12.73 16.72 10.91
CA TYR A 100 13.35 18.03 10.74
C TYR A 100 13.09 18.63 9.35
N ARG A 101 13.25 17.83 8.29
CA ARG A 101 12.92 18.24 6.92
C ARG A 101 11.43 18.61 6.78
N ASN A 102 10.55 17.88 7.44
CA ASN A 102 9.11 18.16 7.44
C ASN A 102 8.81 19.52 8.10
N GLU A 103 9.40 19.79 9.26
CA GLU A 103 9.27 21.07 9.96
C GLU A 103 9.79 22.24 9.12
N LEU A 104 10.95 22.09 8.48
CA LEU A 104 11.48 23.11 7.60
C LEU A 104 10.56 23.39 6.41
N GLN A 105 9.97 22.35 5.79
CA GLN A 105 9.00 22.53 4.71
C GLN A 105 7.78 23.33 5.17
N MET A 106 7.25 23.03 6.36
CA MET A 106 6.13 23.76 6.94
C MET A 106 6.47 25.23 7.23
N GLN A 107 7.69 25.52 7.72
CA GLN A 107 8.16 26.89 7.91
C GLN A 107 8.30 27.63 6.57
N LEU A 108 8.83 26.96 5.54
CA LEU A 108 8.93 27.52 4.19
C LEU A 108 7.55 27.89 3.63
N ASP A 109 6.56 27.01 3.77
CA ASP A 109 5.18 27.26 3.31
C ASP A 109 4.57 28.48 4.03
N SER A 110 4.82 28.61 5.35
CA SER A 110 4.41 29.80 6.11
C SER A 110 5.08 31.07 5.59
N ARG A 111 6.39 31.04 5.38
CA ARG A 111 7.16 32.19 4.87
C ARG A 111 6.77 32.56 3.45
N GLU A 112 6.45 31.59 2.59
CA GLU A 112 5.94 31.84 1.23
C GLU A 112 4.61 32.60 1.30
N SER A 113 3.71 32.23 2.23
CA SER A 113 2.46 32.96 2.43
C SER A 113 2.68 34.40 2.89
N ASP A 114 3.66 34.65 3.77
CA ASP A 114 3.94 36.01 4.24
C ASP A 114 4.57 36.87 3.12
N ILE A 115 5.44 36.29 2.29
CA ILE A 115 5.96 36.96 1.09
C ILE A 115 4.82 37.31 0.13
N GLU A 116 3.88 36.38 -0.10
CA GLU A 116 2.70 36.64 -0.92
C GLU A 116 1.87 37.81 -0.37
N GLN A 117 1.64 37.84 0.94
CA GLN A 117 0.92 38.94 1.59
C GLN A 117 1.63 40.28 1.40
N LEU A 118 2.95 40.32 1.60
CA LEU A 118 3.74 41.54 1.43
C LEU A 118 3.72 42.02 -0.03
N ARG A 119 3.81 41.10 -0.99
CA ARG A 119 3.69 41.43 -2.42
C ARG A 119 2.31 42.00 -2.76
N SER A 120 1.24 41.43 -2.22
CA SER A 120 -0.12 41.98 -2.41
C SER A 120 -0.23 43.39 -1.84
N LYS A 121 0.25 43.62 -0.62
CA LYS A 121 0.24 44.96 0.00
C LYS A 121 1.04 45.99 -0.80
N LEU A 122 2.19 45.60 -1.34
CA LEU A 122 2.98 46.48 -2.21
C LEU A 122 2.23 46.83 -3.50
N LEU A 123 1.55 45.87 -4.12
CA LEU A 123 0.72 46.11 -5.31
C LEU A 123 -0.44 47.07 -4.99
N ASP A 124 -1.12 46.89 -3.87
CA ASP A 124 -2.22 47.76 -3.44
C ASP A 124 -1.74 49.20 -3.19
N LEU A 125 -0.58 49.36 -2.53
CA LEU A 125 0.04 50.66 -2.30
C LEU A 125 0.44 51.34 -3.61
N GLN A 126 1.01 50.59 -4.56
CA GLN A 126 1.40 51.11 -5.87
C GLN A 126 0.18 51.60 -6.66
N GLN A 127 -0.91 50.83 -6.68
CA GLN A 127 -2.16 51.25 -7.33
C GLN A 127 -2.82 52.46 -6.67
N GLY A 128 -2.72 52.59 -5.34
CA GLY A 128 -3.19 53.78 -4.61
C GLY A 128 -2.37 55.06 -4.90
N MET A 129 -1.08 54.91 -5.19
CA MET A 129 -0.20 56.02 -5.60
C MET A 129 -0.48 56.47 -7.03
N ASP A 130 -0.77 55.53 -7.94
CA ASP A 130 -1.11 55.87 -9.34
C ASP A 130 -2.51 56.49 -9.46
N SER A 131 -3.43 56.17 -8.54
CA SER A 131 -4.81 56.69 -8.51
C SER A 131 -4.96 58.10 -7.90
N THR A 132 -3.93 58.62 -7.23
CA THR A 132 -3.97 59.96 -6.60
C THR A 132 -3.58 61.12 -7.53
N SER A 133 -3.35 60.86 -8.83
CA SER A 133 -2.88 61.89 -9.76
C SER A 133 -3.90 62.42 -10.79
N VAL A 134 -5.11 61.85 -10.92
CA VAL A 134 -6.18 62.43 -11.77
C VAL A 134 -7.59 62.03 -11.33
N ALA A 135 -8.25 62.85 -10.50
CA ALA A 135 -9.69 63.17 -10.62
C ALA A 135 -10.17 63.91 -9.37
N SER A 136 -10.21 65.23 -9.48
CA SER A 136 -11.27 65.98 -8.83
C SER A 136 -12.59 65.56 -9.49
N LEU A 137 -13.55 65.07 -8.71
CA LEU A 137 -15.02 65.11 -8.86
C LEU A 137 -15.73 63.78 -8.51
N GLN A 138 -16.58 63.92 -7.49
CA GLN A 138 -17.78 63.14 -7.08
C GLN A 138 -17.64 61.87 -6.21
N PRO A 139 -18.45 61.77 -5.12
CA PRO A 139 -18.66 60.55 -4.37
C PRO A 139 -19.88 59.81 -4.95
N ASP A 140 -19.67 58.66 -5.58
CA ASP A 140 -20.75 57.73 -5.84
C ASP A 140 -20.26 56.29 -5.65
N GLU A 141 -20.71 55.71 -4.52
CA GLU A 141 -21.17 54.33 -4.39
C GLU A 141 -20.58 53.32 -5.39
N THR A 142 -19.28 53.04 -5.29
CA THR A 142 -18.65 51.94 -6.04
C THR A 142 -18.07 50.93 -5.06
N ASP A 143 -18.98 50.15 -4.48
CA ASP A 143 -18.72 48.86 -3.87
C ASP A 143 -18.21 47.91 -4.96
N GLY A 144 -16.88 47.74 -5.07
CA GLY A 144 -16.34 46.98 -6.21
C GLY A 144 -14.82 46.81 -6.33
N ASN A 145 -13.99 47.38 -5.46
CA ASN A 145 -12.55 47.06 -5.43
C ASN A 145 -12.21 46.18 -4.22
N LEU A 146 -12.90 45.03 -4.15
CA LEU A 146 -12.63 43.97 -3.19
C LEU A 146 -11.29 43.32 -3.57
N THR A 147 -10.18 43.96 -3.17
CA THR A 147 -8.88 43.30 -3.07
C THR A 147 -9.12 41.92 -2.46
N GLU A 148 -8.63 40.89 -3.15
CA GLU A 148 -8.78 39.48 -2.80
C GLU A 148 -8.15 39.23 -1.42
N SER A 149 -8.87 39.66 -0.38
CA SER A 149 -8.32 39.86 0.95
C SER A 149 -8.05 38.48 1.53
N ARG A 150 -6.76 38.22 1.80
CA ARG A 150 -6.28 37.03 2.50
C ARG A 150 -7.25 36.69 3.63
N ILE A 151 -7.95 35.57 3.51
CA ILE A 151 -8.83 35.11 4.59
C ILE A 151 -7.95 34.51 5.69
N GLU A 152 -7.98 35.15 6.86
CA GLU A 152 -7.32 34.68 8.06
C GLU A 152 -8.22 34.91 9.27
N GLY A 153 -8.11 34.04 10.28
CA GLY A 153 -8.90 34.15 11.48
C GLY A 153 -8.92 32.88 12.31
N TRP A 154 -9.58 32.97 13.46
CA TRP A 154 -9.69 31.86 14.38
C TRP A 154 -10.78 30.88 13.95
N LEU A 155 -10.40 29.61 13.79
CA LEU A 155 -11.31 28.49 13.59
C LEU A 155 -11.11 27.43 14.66
N SER A 156 -12.14 26.65 14.91
CA SER A 156 -12.13 25.58 15.89
C SER A 156 -12.13 24.22 15.17
N ILE A 157 -11.16 23.36 15.49
CA ILE A 157 -11.01 22.02 14.92
C ILE A 157 -11.28 20.97 16.00
N PRO A 158 -11.90 19.81 15.69
CA PRO A 158 -12.04 18.73 16.66
C PRO A 158 -10.68 18.28 17.20
N ASN A 159 -10.52 18.23 18.53
CA ASN A 159 -9.28 17.74 19.13
C ASN A 159 -9.08 16.23 18.87
N LYS A 160 -10.19 15.47 18.75
CA LYS A 160 -10.28 14.07 18.30
C LYS A 160 -11.63 13.81 17.63
N GLY A 161 -11.83 12.65 17.01
CA GLY A 161 -13.10 12.28 16.35
C GLY A 161 -14.36 12.30 17.24
N ASN A 162 -14.22 12.37 18.57
CA ASN A 162 -15.35 12.55 19.49
C ASN A 162 -15.36 13.96 20.11
N ILE A 163 -16.05 14.88 19.42
CA ILE A 163 -16.15 16.30 19.79
C ILE A 163 -16.80 16.49 21.17
N LYS A 164 -17.83 15.72 21.55
CA LYS A 164 -18.48 15.84 22.87
C LYS A 164 -17.54 15.56 24.04
N ARG A 165 -16.55 14.68 23.85
CA ARG A 165 -15.60 14.28 24.91
C ARG A 165 -14.35 15.15 24.92
N HIS A 166 -13.85 15.51 23.75
CA HIS A 166 -12.53 16.14 23.59
C HIS A 166 -12.60 17.62 23.22
N GLY A 167 -13.79 18.14 22.93
CA GLY A 167 -14.05 19.53 22.63
C GLY A 167 -13.47 20.00 21.30
N TRP A 168 -13.62 21.30 21.09
CA TRP A 168 -13.05 22.05 19.99
C TRP A 168 -11.71 22.66 20.41
N LYS A 169 -10.68 22.50 19.58
CA LYS A 169 -9.39 23.17 19.71
C LYS A 169 -9.36 24.38 18.79
N LYS A 170 -9.21 25.57 19.38
CA LYS A 170 -9.10 26.82 18.64
C LYS A 170 -7.70 26.91 17.99
N GLN A 171 -7.65 27.25 16.72
CA GLN A 171 -6.43 27.46 15.94
C GLN A 171 -6.56 28.70 15.05
N TYR A 172 -5.46 29.40 14.82
CA TYR A 172 -5.43 30.53 13.91
C TYR A 172 -5.13 30.02 12.51
N VAL A 173 -6.03 30.29 11.57
CA VAL A 173 -5.98 29.74 10.20
C VAL A 173 -5.71 30.86 9.22
N VAL A 174 -4.79 30.59 8.29
CA VAL A 174 -4.36 31.52 7.25
C VAL A 174 -4.42 30.83 5.91
N VAL A 175 -5.11 31.42 4.94
CA VAL A 175 -5.21 30.89 3.58
C VAL A 175 -4.34 31.71 2.64
N SER A 176 -3.36 31.06 2.02
CA SER A 176 -2.56 31.61 0.92
C SER A 176 -3.15 31.24 -0.43
N SER A 177 -2.48 31.58 -1.54
CA SER A 177 -2.90 31.12 -2.87
C SER A 177 -2.87 29.61 -3.03
N LYS A 178 -1.92 28.91 -2.39
CA LYS A 178 -1.66 27.48 -2.60
C LYS A 178 -1.88 26.62 -1.36
N LYS A 179 -1.86 27.20 -0.16
CA LYS A 179 -1.84 26.47 1.11
C LYS A 179 -2.85 27.03 2.11
N ILE A 180 -3.30 26.19 3.03
CA ILE A 180 -4.03 26.57 4.24
C ILE A 180 -3.15 26.22 5.43
N LEU A 181 -2.75 27.22 6.20
CA LEU A 181 -1.82 27.11 7.31
C LEU A 181 -2.59 27.22 8.63
N PHE A 182 -2.28 26.34 9.58
CA PHE A 182 -2.94 26.27 10.88
C PHE A 182 -1.93 26.44 12.00
N TYR A 183 -2.08 27.48 12.82
CA TYR A 183 -1.22 27.79 13.96
C TYR A 183 -1.98 27.54 15.27
N ASN A 184 -1.29 27.07 16.32
CA ASN A 184 -1.96 26.87 17.61
C ASN A 184 -2.28 28.18 18.31
N ASP A 185 -1.40 29.16 18.16
CA ASP A 185 -1.53 30.50 18.72
C ASP A 185 -0.87 31.56 17.81
N GLU A 186 -0.96 32.83 18.20
CA GLU A 186 -0.36 33.94 17.45
C GLU A 186 1.17 33.92 17.50
N LYS A 187 1.78 33.36 18.56
CA LYS A 187 3.26 33.27 18.65
C LYS A 187 3.80 32.28 17.62
N ASP A 188 3.13 31.14 17.47
CA ASP A 188 3.42 30.17 16.42
C ASP A 188 3.33 30.82 15.04
N LYS A 189 2.34 31.71 14.81
CA LYS A 189 2.24 32.47 13.56
C LYS A 189 3.44 33.39 13.34
N ASP A 190 3.80 34.17 14.36
CA ASP A 190 4.92 35.12 14.28
C ASP A 190 6.27 34.42 14.08
N LEU A 191 6.43 33.21 14.62
CA LEU A 191 7.60 32.36 14.42
C LEU A 191 7.55 31.56 13.11
N SER A 192 6.48 31.68 12.33
CA SER A 192 6.22 30.88 11.12
C SER A 192 6.25 29.37 11.36
N ASN A 193 5.61 28.99 12.46
CA ASN A 193 5.64 27.66 13.04
C ASN A 193 4.23 27.00 12.97
N PRO A 194 3.70 26.67 11.78
CA PRO A 194 2.38 26.07 11.69
C PRO A 194 2.39 24.65 12.27
N SER A 195 1.25 24.27 12.85
CA SER A 195 0.96 22.93 13.34
C SER A 195 0.49 21.97 12.24
N MET A 196 -0.13 22.52 11.19
CA MET A 196 -0.62 21.80 10.04
C MET A 196 -0.63 22.71 8.80
N VAL A 197 -0.36 22.14 7.64
CA VAL A 197 -0.46 22.78 6.33
C VAL A 197 -1.28 21.87 5.41
N LEU A 198 -2.26 22.44 4.71
CA LEU A 198 -3.04 21.75 3.68
C LEU A 198 -2.79 22.37 2.30
N ASP A 199 -2.73 21.53 1.27
CA ASP A 199 -2.55 21.94 -0.11
C ASP A 199 -3.90 22.23 -0.76
N ILE A 200 -4.10 23.48 -1.20
CA ILE A 200 -5.35 23.92 -1.87
C ILE A 200 -5.62 23.08 -3.13
N ASP A 201 -4.57 22.72 -3.87
CA ASP A 201 -4.68 21.88 -5.06
C ASP A 201 -5.14 20.44 -4.78
N LYS A 202 -5.13 20.03 -3.51
CA LYS A 202 -5.55 18.72 -3.03
C LYS A 202 -6.89 18.75 -2.31
N LEU A 203 -7.55 19.90 -2.23
CA LEU A 203 -8.92 20.01 -1.74
C LEU A 203 -9.89 19.51 -2.82
N PHE A 204 -10.86 18.72 -2.37
CA PHE A 204 -11.90 18.15 -3.21
C PHE A 204 -13.19 18.94 -3.13
N HIS A 205 -13.63 19.27 -1.92
CA HIS A 205 -14.78 20.13 -1.72
C HIS A 205 -14.76 20.80 -0.34
N VAL A 206 -15.44 21.93 -0.25
CA VAL A 206 -15.72 22.64 0.99
C VAL A 206 -17.21 22.90 1.04
N ARG A 207 -17.89 22.46 2.09
CA ARG A 207 -19.35 22.60 2.21
C ARG A 207 -19.79 22.87 3.65
N PRO A 208 -20.92 23.56 3.85
CA PRO A 208 -21.63 23.53 5.13
C PRO A 208 -21.98 22.10 5.53
N VAL A 209 -21.95 21.83 6.83
CA VAL A 209 -22.41 20.54 7.35
C VAL A 209 -23.91 20.52 7.57
N THR A 210 -24.47 19.32 7.62
CA THR A 210 -25.85 19.04 7.98
C THR A 210 -25.90 18.27 9.30
N GLN A 211 -27.09 18.14 9.89
CA GLN A 211 -27.29 17.33 11.11
C GLN A 211 -26.78 15.89 10.95
N GLY A 212 -26.83 15.33 9.73
CA GLY A 212 -26.34 13.98 9.44
C GLY A 212 -24.82 13.86 9.54
N ASP A 213 -24.08 14.92 9.22
CA ASP A 213 -22.61 14.95 9.28
C ASP A 213 -22.10 15.07 10.73
N VAL A 214 -22.84 15.78 11.58
CA VAL A 214 -22.46 16.13 12.95
C VAL A 214 -23.54 15.77 13.96
N TYR A 215 -23.95 14.50 14.00
CA TYR A 215 -25.06 14.03 14.86
C TYR A 215 -24.87 14.28 16.38
N ARG A 216 -23.63 14.56 16.82
CA ARG A 216 -23.31 14.84 18.23
C ARG A 216 -23.14 16.33 18.55
N ALA A 217 -23.11 17.21 17.54
CA ALA A 217 -22.96 18.64 17.78
C ALA A 217 -24.28 19.26 18.27
N GLU A 218 -24.19 20.37 18.99
CA GLU A 218 -25.36 21.12 19.44
C GLU A 218 -26.02 21.83 18.25
N THR A 219 -27.35 21.89 18.23
CA THR A 219 -28.13 22.46 17.10
C THR A 219 -27.73 23.90 16.77
N GLU A 220 -27.30 24.68 17.77
CA GLU A 220 -26.85 26.07 17.60
C GLU A 220 -25.46 26.18 16.96
N GLU A 221 -24.61 25.16 17.09
CA GLU A 221 -23.27 25.12 16.51
C GLU A 221 -23.28 24.68 15.05
N ILE A 222 -24.19 23.77 14.68
CA ILE A 222 -24.30 23.20 13.32
C ILE A 222 -24.24 24.26 12.20
N PRO A 223 -25.00 25.38 12.23
CA PRO A 223 -24.94 26.38 11.16
C PRO A 223 -23.58 27.11 11.08
N LYS A 224 -22.73 26.99 12.09
CA LYS A 224 -21.39 27.58 12.16
C LYS A 224 -20.29 26.61 11.71
N ILE A 225 -20.62 25.33 11.48
CA ILE A 225 -19.67 24.28 11.10
C ILE A 225 -19.64 24.12 9.58
N PHE A 226 -18.46 23.82 9.04
CA PHE A 226 -18.27 23.40 7.66
C PHE A 226 -17.24 22.26 7.58
N GLN A 227 -17.30 21.49 6.50
CA GLN A 227 -16.42 20.37 6.23
C GLN A 227 -15.54 20.69 5.02
N ILE A 228 -14.26 20.32 5.13
CA ILE A 228 -13.32 20.28 4.02
C ILE A 228 -12.99 18.81 3.76
N LEU A 229 -13.06 18.37 2.50
CA LEU A 229 -12.57 17.07 2.06
C LEU A 229 -11.32 17.27 1.20
N TYR A 230 -10.24 16.55 1.48
CA TYR A 230 -8.95 16.70 0.80
C TYR A 230 -8.19 15.36 0.72
N ALA A 231 -7.18 15.28 -0.15
CA ALA A 231 -6.33 14.09 -0.25
C ALA A 231 -5.37 14.01 0.94
N ASN A 232 -5.19 12.84 1.57
CA ASN A 232 -4.26 12.62 2.68
C ASN A 232 -2.81 13.06 2.37
N GLU A 233 -2.38 12.94 1.11
CA GLU A 233 -1.06 13.41 0.65
C GLU A 233 -0.91 14.95 0.67
N GLY A 234 -2.03 15.68 0.65
CA GLY A 234 -2.05 17.14 0.70
C GLY A 234 -2.04 17.71 2.11
N GLU A 235 -1.94 16.85 3.14
CA GLU A 235 -1.81 17.28 4.53
C GLU A 235 -0.39 17.03 5.03
N CYS A 236 0.19 18.09 5.58
CA CYS A 236 1.43 18.05 6.32
C CYS A 236 1.15 18.45 7.77
N ARG A 237 1.37 17.55 8.72
CA ARG A 237 1.28 17.84 10.16
C ARG A 237 2.63 17.65 10.83
N LYS A 238 2.85 18.39 11.91
CA LYS A 238 3.87 17.99 12.87
C LYS A 238 3.42 16.70 13.53
N ASP A 239 4.29 15.70 13.52
CA ASP A 239 4.06 14.46 14.25
C ASP A 239 4.03 14.80 15.74
N VAL A 240 2.83 15.05 16.27
CA VAL A 240 2.63 15.08 17.71
C VAL A 240 2.74 13.62 18.15
N GLU A 241 3.78 13.33 18.92
CA GLU A 241 4.02 12.04 19.56
C GLU A 241 2.70 11.38 20.02
N GLY A 242 2.41 10.18 19.49
CA GLY A 242 1.46 9.26 20.11
C GLY A 242 0.04 9.19 19.57
N GLU A 243 -0.23 9.53 18.30
CA GLU A 243 -1.32 8.83 17.61
C GLU A 243 -0.72 7.52 17.06
N PRO A 244 -1.11 6.33 17.55
CA PRO A 244 -0.78 5.13 16.81
C PRO A 244 -1.40 5.35 15.43
N ALA A 245 -0.56 5.39 14.40
CA ALA A 245 -1.03 5.20 13.03
C ALA A 245 -2.07 4.09 13.13
N GLN A 246 -3.34 4.42 12.85
CA GLN A 246 -4.44 3.47 13.02
C GLN A 246 -3.93 2.17 12.47
N ALA A 247 -3.78 1.19 13.37
CA ALA A 247 -3.18 -0.08 13.04
C ALA A 247 -3.86 -0.49 11.75
N VAL A 248 -3.07 -0.60 10.67
CA VAL A 248 -3.56 -1.11 9.41
C VAL A 248 -4.08 -2.49 9.78
N GLU A 249 -5.37 -2.56 10.07
CA GLU A 249 -6.06 -3.80 10.31
C GLU A 249 -5.75 -4.58 9.04
N LYS A 250 -5.00 -5.67 9.21
CA LYS A 250 -4.71 -6.65 8.17
C LYS A 250 -6.06 -7.20 7.72
N THR A 251 -6.71 -6.44 6.88
CA THR A 251 -7.97 -6.76 6.28
C THR A 251 -7.61 -7.57 5.04
N ASN A 252 -8.22 -8.74 4.92
CA ASN A 252 -7.96 -9.73 3.88
C ASN A 252 -8.45 -9.23 2.51
N PHE A 253 -7.84 -8.16 2.00
CA PHE A 253 -8.17 -7.55 0.72
C PHE A 253 -7.04 -7.80 -0.28
N LEU A 254 -7.42 -8.09 -1.53
CA LEU A 254 -6.50 -8.30 -2.63
C LEU A 254 -6.46 -7.04 -3.51
N ASN A 255 -5.29 -6.41 -3.58
CA ASN A 255 -5.09 -5.17 -4.34
C ASN A 255 -4.72 -5.47 -5.79
N HIS A 256 -5.47 -4.92 -6.76
CA HIS A 256 -5.14 -5.07 -8.19
C HIS A 256 -5.70 -3.94 -9.05
N LYS A 257 -4.85 -3.24 -9.83
CA LYS A 257 -5.23 -2.15 -10.76
C LYS A 257 -6.20 -1.11 -10.14
N GLY A 258 -5.98 -0.74 -8.88
CA GLY A 258 -6.79 0.22 -8.12
C GLY A 258 -8.07 -0.35 -7.48
N HIS A 259 -8.32 -1.65 -7.61
CA HIS A 259 -9.39 -2.36 -6.90
C HIS A 259 -8.90 -2.94 -5.57
N GLU A 260 -9.81 -2.98 -4.61
CA GLU A 260 -9.66 -3.69 -3.34
C GLU A 260 -10.70 -4.81 -3.30
N PHE A 261 -10.27 -6.01 -3.70
CA PHE A 261 -11.13 -7.16 -3.85
C PHE A 261 -11.30 -7.92 -2.53
N ILE A 262 -12.56 -8.24 -2.22
CA ILE A 262 -12.97 -9.10 -1.13
C ILE A 262 -13.38 -10.46 -1.71
N PRO A 263 -12.83 -11.59 -1.23
CA PRO A 263 -13.32 -12.91 -1.59
C PRO A 263 -14.78 -13.11 -1.19
N THR A 264 -15.61 -13.56 -2.14
CA THR A 264 -17.04 -13.80 -1.94
C THR A 264 -17.52 -15.00 -2.77
N LEU A 265 -18.77 -15.43 -2.54
CA LEU A 265 -19.43 -16.54 -3.24
C LEU A 265 -20.88 -16.15 -3.54
N TYR A 266 -21.33 -16.33 -4.79
CA TYR A 266 -22.71 -16.01 -5.19
C TYR A 266 -23.55 -17.27 -5.40
N HIS A 267 -24.50 -17.54 -4.51
CA HIS A 267 -25.48 -18.62 -4.69
C HIS A 267 -26.68 -18.22 -5.57
N PHE A 268 -26.82 -16.93 -5.88
CA PHE A 268 -27.88 -16.33 -6.70
C PHE A 268 -27.30 -15.71 -7.98
N PRO A 269 -28.10 -15.50 -9.04
CA PRO A 269 -27.64 -14.98 -10.33
C PRO A 269 -26.71 -13.76 -10.25
N ALA A 270 -25.46 -13.96 -10.68
CA ALA A 270 -24.43 -12.93 -10.78
C ALA A 270 -23.51 -13.23 -11.98
N ASN A 271 -23.03 -12.22 -12.70
CA ASN A 271 -22.12 -12.41 -13.83
C ASN A 271 -20.74 -11.84 -13.52
N CYS A 272 -19.71 -12.42 -14.11
CA CYS A 272 -18.34 -11.91 -14.04
C CYS A 272 -18.17 -10.78 -15.04
N GLU A 273 -17.70 -9.64 -14.59
CA GLU A 273 -17.47 -8.45 -15.43
C GLU A 273 -16.21 -8.58 -16.32
N ALA A 274 -15.31 -9.50 -16.01
CA ALA A 274 -14.09 -9.72 -16.80
C ALA A 274 -14.31 -10.65 -18.01
N CYS A 275 -15.20 -11.64 -17.90
CA CYS A 275 -15.43 -12.64 -18.95
C CYS A 275 -16.90 -12.84 -19.34
N ALA A 276 -17.83 -12.09 -18.74
CA ALA A 276 -19.29 -12.20 -18.90
C ALA A 276 -19.91 -13.56 -18.53
N LYS A 277 -19.11 -14.54 -18.08
CA LYS A 277 -19.59 -15.87 -17.67
C LYS A 277 -20.35 -15.80 -16.34
N PRO A 278 -21.27 -16.74 -16.08
CA PRO A 278 -21.92 -16.87 -14.78
C PRO A 278 -20.89 -16.97 -13.65
N LEU A 279 -21.08 -16.17 -12.61
CA LEU A 279 -20.27 -16.10 -11.39
C LEU A 279 -21.00 -16.74 -10.20
N TRP A 280 -22.03 -17.55 -10.46
CA TRP A 280 -22.92 -18.09 -9.44
C TRP A 280 -23.25 -19.56 -9.67
N HIS A 281 -23.59 -20.26 -8.58
CA HIS A 281 -24.18 -21.60 -8.61
C HIS A 281 -24.86 -21.90 -7.26
N VAL A 282 -26.02 -22.56 -7.29
CA VAL A 282 -26.88 -22.74 -6.09
C VAL A 282 -26.20 -23.59 -5.00
N PHE A 283 -25.47 -24.64 -5.37
CA PHE A 283 -24.86 -25.58 -4.40
C PHE A 283 -23.36 -25.37 -4.19
N LYS A 284 -22.66 -24.89 -5.22
CA LYS A 284 -21.20 -24.82 -5.30
C LYS A 284 -20.78 -23.64 -6.16
N PRO A 285 -20.97 -22.41 -5.67
CA PRO A 285 -20.63 -21.21 -6.42
C PRO A 285 -19.11 -21.17 -6.69
N PRO A 286 -18.70 -20.67 -7.88
CA PRO A 286 -17.30 -20.50 -8.18
C PRO A 286 -16.68 -19.42 -7.26
N PRO A 287 -15.39 -19.53 -6.91
CA PRO A 287 -14.70 -18.49 -6.15
C PRO A 287 -14.76 -17.14 -6.86
N ALA A 288 -15.34 -16.14 -6.19
CA ALA A 288 -15.53 -14.81 -6.72
C ALA A 288 -14.78 -13.77 -5.89
N LEU A 289 -14.51 -12.63 -6.51
CA LEU A 289 -13.97 -11.43 -5.92
C LEU A 289 -14.95 -10.29 -6.20
N GLU A 290 -15.27 -9.52 -5.16
CA GLU A 290 -16.06 -8.30 -5.28
C GLU A 290 -15.21 -7.12 -4.82
N CYS A 291 -15.08 -6.09 -5.66
CA CYS A 291 -14.39 -4.87 -5.26
C CYS A 291 -15.26 -4.08 -4.29
N ARG A 292 -14.75 -3.73 -3.10
CA ARG A 292 -15.53 -2.95 -2.13
C ARG A 292 -15.81 -1.50 -2.57
N LYS A 293 -15.02 -0.98 -3.52
CA LYS A 293 -15.12 0.41 -4.00
C LYS A 293 -16.14 0.57 -5.13
N CYS A 294 -16.03 -0.28 -6.16
CA CYS A 294 -16.86 -0.17 -7.36
C CYS A 294 -17.87 -1.32 -7.52
N HIS A 295 -17.90 -2.27 -6.59
CA HIS A 295 -18.76 -3.47 -6.61
C HIS A 295 -18.62 -4.32 -7.87
N VAL A 296 -17.52 -4.17 -8.62
CA VAL A 296 -17.22 -5.03 -9.76
C VAL A 296 -16.98 -6.45 -9.27
N LYS A 297 -17.56 -7.43 -9.97
CA LYS A 297 -17.52 -8.85 -9.59
C LYS A 297 -16.73 -9.62 -10.63
N CYS A 298 -15.75 -10.41 -10.20
CA CYS A 298 -14.97 -11.26 -11.10
C CYS A 298 -14.63 -12.61 -10.47
N HIS A 299 -14.29 -13.61 -11.29
CA HIS A 299 -13.76 -14.87 -10.77
C HIS A 299 -12.37 -14.65 -10.14
N LYS A 300 -12.09 -15.33 -9.03
CA LYS A 300 -10.76 -15.29 -8.38
C LYS A 300 -9.64 -15.75 -9.33
N ASP A 301 -9.95 -16.69 -10.22
CA ASP A 301 -9.01 -17.21 -11.23
C ASP A 301 -8.41 -16.12 -12.13
N HIS A 302 -9.16 -15.07 -12.46
CA HIS A 302 -8.65 -13.97 -13.29
C HIS A 302 -7.50 -13.22 -12.60
N LEU A 303 -7.57 -13.10 -11.28
CA LEU A 303 -6.50 -12.48 -10.49
C LEU A 303 -5.33 -13.45 -10.27
N ASP A 304 -5.61 -14.71 -9.93
CA ASP A 304 -4.58 -15.72 -9.65
C ASP A 304 -3.72 -16.04 -10.89
N LYS A 305 -4.35 -16.08 -12.08
CA LYS A 305 -3.66 -16.33 -13.36
C LYS A 305 -3.05 -15.08 -13.99
N LYS A 306 -3.17 -13.92 -13.32
CA LYS A 306 -2.74 -12.60 -13.82
C LYS A 306 -3.25 -12.30 -15.24
N GLU A 307 -4.49 -12.67 -15.53
CA GLU A 307 -5.10 -12.38 -16.82
C GLU A 307 -5.36 -10.87 -16.94
N GLU A 308 -5.00 -10.25 -18.06
CA GLU A 308 -5.16 -8.80 -18.26
C GLU A 308 -6.63 -8.34 -18.43
N LEU A 309 -7.61 -9.24 -18.25
CA LEU A 309 -9.03 -9.01 -18.48
C LEU A 309 -9.68 -8.07 -17.46
N ILE A 310 -9.08 -7.87 -16.28
CA ILE A 310 -9.62 -6.94 -15.26
C ILE A 310 -9.26 -5.51 -15.65
N ALA A 311 -10.28 -4.70 -15.97
CA ALA A 311 -10.13 -3.29 -16.22
C ALA A 311 -9.79 -2.51 -14.92
N PRO A 312 -9.03 -1.40 -15.00
CA PRO A 312 -8.75 -0.55 -13.84
C PRO A 312 -10.02 -0.08 -13.14
N CYS A 313 -9.94 0.14 -11.83
CA CYS A 313 -11.09 0.57 -11.05
C CYS A 313 -11.60 1.92 -11.56
N LYS A 314 -12.85 1.95 -12.05
CA LYS A 314 -13.51 3.19 -12.49
C LYS A 314 -13.73 4.18 -11.33
N VAL A 315 -13.65 3.67 -10.11
CA VAL A 315 -13.73 4.41 -8.84
C VAL A 315 -12.35 4.42 -8.17
N SER A 316 -11.24 4.40 -8.93
CA SER A 316 -9.89 4.67 -8.39
C SER A 316 -9.71 6.15 -8.05
N TYR A 317 -10.76 6.75 -7.50
CA TYR A 317 -10.65 7.89 -6.63
C TYR A 317 -10.52 7.30 -5.23
N ASP A 318 -9.38 7.49 -4.61
CA ASP A 318 -9.07 6.82 -3.36
C ASP A 318 -9.82 7.50 -2.20
N VAL A 319 -11.13 7.26 -2.10
CA VAL A 319 -11.95 7.70 -0.95
C VAL A 319 -11.37 7.17 0.37
N THR A 320 -10.60 6.09 0.32
CA THR A 320 -9.86 5.54 1.47
C THR A 320 -8.61 6.34 1.87
N SER A 321 -8.11 7.25 1.04
CA SER A 321 -7.10 8.25 1.42
C SER A 321 -7.64 9.68 1.42
N ALA A 322 -8.91 9.91 1.13
CA ALA A 322 -9.52 11.21 1.35
C ALA A 322 -9.73 11.39 2.85
N ARG A 323 -9.25 12.52 3.39
CA ARG A 323 -9.55 12.94 4.76
C ARG A 323 -10.62 14.00 4.73
N ASP A 324 -11.48 13.97 5.74
CA ASP A 324 -12.41 15.05 6.03
C ASP A 324 -12.03 15.74 7.33
N MET A 325 -12.26 17.05 7.37
CA MET A 325 -12.02 17.87 8.53
C MET A 325 -13.18 18.81 8.75
N LEU A 326 -13.66 18.84 9.99
CA LEU A 326 -14.67 19.78 10.46
C LEU A 326 -14.01 21.04 11.00
N LEU A 327 -14.57 22.18 10.64
CA LEU A 327 -14.14 23.51 11.10
C LEU A 327 -15.36 24.25 11.62
N LEU A 328 -15.25 24.75 12.85
CA LEU A 328 -16.26 25.57 13.50
C LEU A 328 -15.83 27.05 13.44
N ALA A 329 -16.65 27.89 12.83
CA ALA A 329 -16.51 29.34 12.83
C ALA A 329 -17.17 29.98 14.06
N SER A 330 -16.89 31.27 14.30
CA SER A 330 -17.49 32.03 15.41
C SER A 330 -19.00 32.26 15.23
N CYS A 331 -19.46 32.41 13.99
CA CYS A 331 -20.88 32.59 13.64
C CYS A 331 -21.18 32.03 12.24
N GLN A 332 -22.47 32.00 11.87
CA GLN A 332 -22.92 31.49 10.57
C GLN A 332 -22.44 32.35 9.40
N ASP A 333 -22.32 33.67 9.57
CA ASP A 333 -21.88 34.53 8.47
C ASP A 333 -20.38 34.38 8.22
N GLU A 334 -19.57 34.22 9.26
CA GLU A 334 -18.17 33.82 9.12
C GLU A 334 -18.06 32.45 8.45
N GLN A 335 -18.87 31.47 8.84
CA GLN A 335 -18.91 30.17 8.15
C GLN A 335 -19.17 30.32 6.65
N LYS A 336 -20.14 31.14 6.24
CA LYS A 336 -20.42 31.41 4.81
C LYS A 336 -19.25 32.08 4.11
N LYS A 337 -18.59 33.03 4.78
CA LYS A 337 -17.40 33.74 4.27
C LYS A 337 -16.25 32.76 4.01
N TRP A 338 -15.94 31.88 4.98
CA TRP A 338 -14.94 30.83 4.86
C TRP A 338 -15.23 29.86 3.72
N VAL A 339 -16.45 29.31 3.68
CA VAL A 339 -16.87 28.39 2.61
C VAL A 339 -16.79 29.06 1.24
N THR A 340 -17.32 30.28 1.10
CA THR A 340 -17.33 30.99 -0.19
C THR A 340 -15.93 31.29 -0.69
N HIS A 341 -15.02 31.72 0.20
CA HIS A 341 -13.64 32.01 -0.17
C HIS A 341 -12.88 30.74 -0.56
N LEU A 342 -12.98 29.68 0.24
CA LEU A 342 -12.27 28.43 -0.01
C LEU A 342 -12.77 27.74 -1.29
N VAL A 343 -14.09 27.66 -1.51
CA VAL A 343 -14.67 27.06 -2.73
C VAL A 343 -14.17 27.76 -4.00
N LYS A 344 -13.95 29.08 -3.96
CA LYS A 344 -13.40 29.83 -5.10
C LYS A 344 -11.94 29.47 -5.41
N LYS A 345 -11.18 29.07 -4.39
CA LYS A 345 -9.76 28.69 -4.51
C LYS A 345 -9.57 27.21 -4.90
N ILE A 346 -10.59 26.35 -4.75
CA ILE A 346 -10.51 24.95 -5.18
C ILE A 346 -10.34 24.91 -6.71
N PRO A 347 -9.35 24.16 -7.25
CA PRO A 347 -9.21 23.98 -8.68
C PRO A 347 -10.48 23.37 -9.28
N LYS A 348 -11.16 24.12 -10.16
CA LYS A 348 -12.37 23.64 -10.87
C LYS A 348 -12.08 22.49 -11.85
N THR A 349 -10.81 22.27 -12.18
CA THR A 349 -10.31 21.18 -13.01
C THR A 349 -9.43 20.28 -12.17
N PRO A 350 -9.66 18.95 -12.14
CA PRO A 350 -8.73 18.04 -11.48
C PRO A 350 -7.33 18.19 -12.13
N PRO A 351 -6.25 18.13 -11.33
CA PRO A 351 -4.90 18.34 -11.84
C PRO A 351 -4.60 17.39 -13.01
N SER A 352 -4.04 17.94 -14.09
CA SER A 352 -3.80 17.25 -15.36
C SER A 352 -2.61 16.27 -15.30
N SER A 353 -2.53 15.40 -14.29
CA SER A 353 -1.51 14.35 -14.23
C SER A 353 -1.89 13.07 -14.99
N PHE A 354 -2.97 13.09 -15.78
CA PHE A 354 -3.28 12.02 -16.72
C PHE A 354 -3.39 12.59 -18.13
N ILE A 355 -2.26 12.66 -18.84
CA ILE A 355 -2.31 12.56 -20.30
C ILE A 355 -2.98 11.22 -20.60
N ARG A 356 -4.28 11.29 -20.85
CA ARG A 356 -5.02 10.26 -21.56
C ARG A 356 -4.40 10.19 -22.95
N ALA A 357 -3.37 9.37 -23.10
CA ALA A 357 -2.96 8.88 -24.39
C ALA A 357 -4.14 8.06 -24.93
N SER A 358 -5.04 8.75 -25.63
CA SER A 358 -6.07 8.11 -26.43
C SER A 358 -5.37 7.55 -27.66
N PRO A 359 -5.37 6.24 -27.89
CA PRO A 359 -4.93 5.70 -29.17
C PRO A 359 -6.07 5.96 -30.16
N ARG A 360 -6.11 7.17 -30.73
CA ARG A 360 -6.80 7.36 -32.00
C ARG A 360 -5.94 6.72 -33.07
N THR A 361 -6.31 5.49 -33.44
CA THR A 361 -6.38 5.01 -34.82
C THR A 361 -5.39 5.68 -35.77
N LEU A 362 -4.26 5.03 -35.97
CA LEU A 362 -3.48 5.15 -37.20
C LEU A 362 -4.40 4.84 -38.39
N SER A 363 -4.86 5.88 -39.08
CA SER A 363 -5.29 5.76 -40.48
C SER A 363 -4.32 6.58 -41.31
N THR A 364 -3.40 5.84 -41.91
CA THR A 364 -2.45 6.28 -42.92
C THR A 364 -3.20 6.95 -44.08
N ARG A 365 -2.84 8.20 -44.36
CA ARG A 365 -3.13 8.85 -45.63
C ARG A 365 -2.42 8.06 -46.73
N SER A 366 -3.16 7.66 -47.76
CA SER A 366 -2.62 7.50 -49.11
C SER A 366 -3.28 8.53 -50.03
N SER A 367 -2.48 9.01 -50.96
CA SER A 367 -2.53 10.31 -51.61
C SER A 367 -3.32 10.33 -52.92
N THR A 368 -3.77 11.55 -53.26
CA THR A 368 -3.92 12.14 -54.60
C THR A 368 -4.74 11.42 -55.67
N ASN A 369 -5.84 12.04 -56.12
CA ASN A 369 -6.03 12.34 -57.55
C ASN A 369 -7.06 13.45 -57.82
N GLN A 370 -6.87 14.10 -58.96
CA GLN A 370 -7.34 15.41 -59.38
C GLN A 370 -8.79 15.45 -59.93
N SER A 371 -9.34 16.67 -59.99
CA SER A 371 -10.23 17.23 -61.01
C SER A 371 -11.40 16.41 -61.58
N PHE A 372 -12.63 16.94 -61.49
CA PHE A 372 -13.24 17.75 -62.56
C PHE A 372 -14.65 18.19 -62.12
N ARG A 373 -14.88 19.51 -62.14
CA ARG A 373 -16.24 20.09 -62.21
C ARG A 373 -16.86 19.69 -63.54
N LYS A 374 -18.08 19.16 -63.53
CA LYS A 374 -19.02 19.31 -64.65
C LYS A 374 -20.38 19.78 -64.16
N VAL A 375 -20.70 20.98 -64.62
CA VAL A 375 -22.02 21.61 -64.66
C VAL A 375 -22.86 20.86 -65.69
N VAL A 376 -24.12 20.55 -65.36
CA VAL A 376 -25.16 20.31 -66.36
C VAL A 376 -26.39 21.12 -65.97
N LYS A 377 -26.58 22.26 -66.63
CA LYS A 377 -27.91 22.79 -66.93
C LYS A 377 -28.24 22.29 -68.33
N ASN A 378 -29.43 21.73 -68.51
CA ASN A 378 -30.20 21.95 -69.73
C ASN A 378 -31.69 21.92 -69.41
N ALA A 379 -32.38 22.85 -70.07
CA ALA A 379 -33.74 23.26 -69.81
C ALA A 379 -34.71 22.65 -70.83
N SER A 380 -36.00 22.85 -70.50
CA SER A 380 -37.14 23.11 -71.39
C SER A 380 -37.95 21.94 -71.97
N GLY A 381 -39.28 22.13 -71.88
CA GLY A 381 -40.33 21.38 -72.59
C GLY A 381 -41.54 21.10 -71.69
N LYS A 382 -42.42 22.08 -71.42
CA LYS A 382 -43.67 22.43 -72.13
C LYS A 382 -44.91 21.60 -71.73
N THR A 383 -46.00 22.35 -71.51
CA THR A 383 -47.44 22.01 -71.66
C THR A 383 -48.01 20.98 -70.68
N ARG A 384 -49.17 21.16 -70.05
CA ARG A 384 -50.33 22.04 -70.23
C ARG A 384 -51.05 22.16 -68.88
#